data_AF-A0A7V8L3X4-F1
#
_entry.id   AF-A0A7V8L3X4-F1
#
_cell.length_a   1.000
_cell.length_b   1.000
_cell.length_c   1.000
_cell.angle_alpha   90.00
_cell.angle_beta   90.00
_cell.angle_gamma   90.00
#
_symmetry.space_group_name_H-M   'P 1'
#
loop_
_entity.id
_entity.type
_entity.pdbx_description
1 polymer ?
#
loop_
_entity_poly.entity_id
_entity_poly.type
_entity_poly.pdbx_seq_one_letter_code
_entity_poly.pdbx_strand_id
1 'polypeptide(L)'
;MKLNDLSDALIQIIKDENGHYLSAYQICMIIQDKLPEEWEKIHSEYTSEASPVPMGTGAGTNYSPASYVAQSLEFLSKSNKQIKKEYLNSKWITIDGLEPGYSGKIISIWAWKS
;
A
#
# COMPACT_ATOMS: atom_id res chain seq x y z
N MET A 1 -0.36 -6.01 15.92
CA MET A 1 -1.26 -6.94 15.19
C MET A 1 -0.43 -8.01 14.47
N LYS A 2 -0.85 -9.28 14.38
CA LYS A 2 -0.11 -10.25 13.55
C LYS A 2 -0.47 -10.00 12.08
N LEU A 3 0.50 -10.18 11.17
CA LEU A 3 0.33 -10.05 9.72
C LEU A 3 -0.88 -10.83 9.14
N ASN A 4 -1.41 -11.79 9.90
CA ASN A 4 -2.48 -12.70 9.49
C ASN A 4 -3.89 -12.12 9.58
N ASP A 5 -4.15 -11.11 10.43
CA ASP A 5 -5.53 -10.72 10.76
C ASP A 5 -6.25 -9.99 9.60
N LEU A 6 -5.49 -9.42 8.66
CA LEU A 6 -6.01 -8.71 7.48
C LEU A 6 -5.73 -9.43 6.15
N SER A 7 -5.10 -10.61 6.18
CA SER A 7 -4.68 -11.31 4.96
C SER A 7 -5.82 -11.55 3.99
N ASP A 8 -6.94 -12.09 4.49
CA ASP A 8 -8.10 -12.41 3.67
C ASP A 8 -8.76 -11.14 3.12
N ALA A 9 -8.85 -10.09 3.95
CA ALA A 9 -9.36 -8.79 3.53
C ALA A 9 -8.50 -8.15 2.44
N LEU A 10 -7.17 -8.16 2.59
CA LEU A 10 -6.24 -7.63 1.58
C LEU A 10 -6.36 -8.38 0.25
N ILE A 11 -6.44 -9.72 0.31
CA ILE A 11 -6.65 -10.55 -0.88
C ILE A 11 -8.01 -10.24 -1.52
N GLN A 12 -9.06 -10.07 -0.73
CA GLN A 12 -10.38 -9.76 -1.25
C GLN A 12 -10.41 -8.39 -1.93
N ILE A 13 -9.79 -7.37 -1.32
CA ILE A 13 -9.72 -6.01 -1.91
C ILE A 13 -9.07 -6.04 -3.30
N ILE A 14 -7.92 -6.72 -3.46
CA ILE A 14 -7.25 -6.78 -4.77
C ILE A 14 -7.97 -7.69 -5.78
N LYS A 15 -8.80 -8.63 -5.31
CA LYS A 15 -9.67 -9.45 -6.18
C LYS A 15 -10.85 -8.63 -6.69
N ASP A 16 -11.48 -7.85 -5.82
CA ASP A 16 -12.63 -7.00 -6.15
C ASP A 16 -12.28 -5.97 -7.23
N GLU A 17 -11.00 -5.59 -7.35
CA GLU A 17 -10.53 -4.66 -8.37
C GLU A 17 -10.41 -5.28 -9.79
N ASN A 18 -10.80 -6.55 -9.95
CA ASN A 18 -10.95 -7.22 -11.26
C ASN A 18 -9.71 -7.13 -12.16
N GLY A 19 -8.52 -7.28 -11.57
CA GLY A 19 -7.25 -7.28 -12.29
C GLY A 19 -6.64 -5.90 -12.55
N HIS A 20 -7.28 -4.80 -12.11
CA HIS A 20 -6.62 -3.50 -12.11
C HIS A 20 -5.67 -3.39 -10.91
N TYR A 21 -4.63 -2.59 -11.12
CA TYR A 21 -3.59 -2.37 -10.14
C TYR A 21 -3.97 -1.28 -9.14
N LEU A 22 -3.78 -1.59 -7.86
CA LEU A 22 -3.94 -0.64 -6.75
C LEU A 22 -2.59 -0.33 -6.11
N SER A 23 -2.36 0.94 -5.82
CA SER A 23 -1.30 1.33 -4.89
C SER A 23 -1.68 0.94 -3.45
N ALA A 24 -0.68 0.77 -2.59
CA ALA A 24 -0.93 0.51 -1.17
C ALA A 24 -1.78 1.60 -0.50
N TYR A 25 -1.66 2.86 -0.96
CA TYR A 25 -2.47 3.96 -0.46
C TYR A 25 -3.96 3.82 -0.86
N GLN A 26 -4.26 3.42 -2.09
CA GLN A 26 -5.64 3.14 -2.51
C GLN A 26 -6.24 2.00 -1.70
N ILE A 27 -5.45 0.96 -1.42
CA ILE A 27 -5.90 -0.14 -0.55
C ILE A 27 -6.18 0.36 0.87
N CYS A 28 -5.35 1.25 1.44
CA CYS A 28 -5.63 1.89 2.73
C CYS A 28 -6.96 2.65 2.72
N MET A 29 -7.26 3.42 1.68
CA MET A 29 -8.54 4.12 1.56
C MET A 29 -9.73 3.15 1.51
N ILE A 30 -9.58 2.02 0.84
CA ILE A 30 -10.62 0.97 0.80
C ILE A 30 -10.81 0.32 2.17
N ILE A 31 -9.71 0.05 2.91
CA ILE A 31 -9.80 -0.47 4.29
C ILE A 31 -10.49 0.55 5.19
N GLN A 32 -10.13 1.83 5.11
CA GLN A 32 -10.76 2.89 5.89
C GLN A 32 -12.28 2.96 5.66
N ASP A 33 -12.72 2.81 4.41
CA ASP A 33 -14.14 2.87 4.04
C ASP A 33 -14.91 1.59 4.42
N LYS A 34 -14.35 0.41 4.13
CA LYS A 34 -15.06 -0.88 4.27
C LYS A 34 -14.85 -1.57 5.61
N LEU A 35 -13.73 -1.31 6.27
CA LEU A 35 -13.23 -2.00 7.47
C LEU A 35 -12.70 -0.98 8.49
N PRO A 36 -13.57 -0.06 8.99
CA PRO A 36 -13.13 1.07 9.80
C PRO A 36 -12.49 0.64 11.14
N GLU A 37 -12.93 -0.47 11.73
CA GLU A 37 -12.34 -0.98 12.98
C GLU A 37 -10.92 -1.50 12.77
N GLU A 38 -10.67 -2.19 11.66
CA GLU A 38 -9.35 -2.65 11.25
C GLU A 38 -8.47 -1.47 10.85
N TRP A 39 -9.03 -0.47 10.17
CA TRP A 39 -8.33 0.76 9.85
C TRP A 39 -7.82 1.45 11.10
N GLU A 40 -8.66 1.64 12.12
CA GLU A 40 -8.23 2.27 13.38
C GLU A 40 -7.11 1.49 14.07
N LYS A 41 -7.12 0.15 14.00
CA LYS A 41 -6.01 -0.68 14.51
C LYS A 41 -4.71 -0.43 13.73
N ILE A 42 -4.76 -0.45 12.40
CA ILE A 42 -3.58 -0.18 11.56
C ILE A 42 -3.09 1.26 11.80
N HIS A 43 -4.01 2.22 11.80
CA HIS A 43 -3.71 3.63 11.92
C HIS A 43 -3.11 3.96 13.29
N SER A 44 -3.65 3.42 14.38
CA SER A 44 -3.09 3.61 15.73
C SER A 44 -1.73 2.94 15.92
N GLU A 45 -1.50 1.76 15.33
CA GLU A 45 -0.24 1.02 15.46
C GLU A 45 0.89 1.59 14.57
N TYR A 46 0.53 2.17 13.42
CA TYR A 46 1.47 2.57 12.37
C TYR A 46 1.40 4.07 12.01
N THR A 47 0.74 4.90 12.82
CA THR A 47 0.88 6.37 12.71
C THR A 47 1.79 6.81 13.85
N SER A 48 3.01 7.25 13.52
CA SER A 48 3.94 7.70 14.56
C SER A 48 3.42 8.97 15.21
N GLU A 49 3.15 8.95 16.52
CA GLU A 49 2.84 10.15 17.31
C GLU A 49 4.04 11.12 17.41
N ALA A 50 5.25 10.65 17.10
CA ALA A 50 6.46 11.46 17.14
C ALA A 50 6.58 12.36 15.90
N SER A 51 6.82 13.65 16.16
CA SER A 51 7.14 14.75 15.22
C SER A 51 7.85 14.32 13.92
N PRO A 52 7.66 15.06 12.79
CA PRO A 52 8.21 14.69 11.50
C PRO A 52 9.71 14.43 11.59
N VAL A 53 10.08 13.16 11.51
CA VAL A 53 11.48 12.74 11.56
C VAL A 53 12.13 13.24 10.27
N PRO A 54 13.31 13.89 10.32
CA PRO A 54 14.00 14.36 9.14
C PRO A 54 14.14 13.24 8.09
N MET A 55 13.90 13.59 6.84
CA MET A 55 13.93 12.65 5.72
C MET A 55 15.29 11.95 5.68
N GLY A 56 15.32 10.63 5.88
CA GLY A 56 16.54 9.81 5.90
C GLY A 56 16.98 9.31 7.29
N THR A 57 16.43 9.82 8.39
CA THR A 57 16.86 9.42 9.76
C THR A 57 15.94 8.41 10.45
N GLY A 58 14.83 8.02 9.81
CA GLY A 58 13.84 7.09 10.38
C GLY A 58 13.12 6.21 9.35
N ALA A 59 13.68 6.03 8.15
CA ALA A 59 13.06 5.31 7.03
C ALA A 59 12.77 3.80 7.28
N GLY A 60 13.05 3.29 8.48
CA GLY A 60 12.74 1.92 8.89
C GLY A 60 12.06 1.77 10.26
N THR A 61 11.82 2.87 11.00
CA THR A 61 11.22 2.84 12.35
C THR A 61 9.79 3.38 12.39
N ASN A 62 9.44 4.32 11.49
CA ASN A 62 8.08 4.84 11.36
C ASN A 62 7.43 4.23 10.11
N TYR A 63 6.84 3.04 10.28
CA TYR A 63 6.03 2.42 9.23
C TYR A 63 4.72 3.17 9.10
N SER A 64 4.35 3.63 7.90
CA SER A 64 2.99 4.12 7.64
C SER A 64 2.02 2.97 7.39
N PRO A 65 0.70 3.18 7.50
CA PRO A 65 -0.31 2.19 7.10
C PRO A 65 -0.09 1.63 5.69
N ALA A 66 0.33 2.49 4.74
CA ALA A 66 0.63 2.08 3.38
C ALA A 66 1.87 1.16 3.30
N SER A 67 2.90 1.41 4.12
CA SER A 67 4.06 0.51 4.21
C SER A 67 3.67 -0.84 4.81
N TYR A 68 2.80 -0.87 5.81
CA TYR A 68 2.24 -2.11 6.37
C TYR A 68 1.49 -2.92 5.31
N VAL A 69 0.60 -2.28 4.54
CA VAL A 69 -0.15 -2.93 3.45
C VAL A 69 0.81 -3.50 2.40
N ALA A 70 1.79 -2.71 1.95
CA ALA A 70 2.76 -3.16 0.95
C ALA A 70 3.59 -4.36 1.43
N GLN A 71 4.05 -4.36 2.68
CA GLN A 71 4.78 -5.50 3.25
C GLN A 71 3.89 -6.73 3.43
N SER A 72 2.63 -6.53 3.80
CA SER A 72 1.66 -7.62 3.94
C SER A 72 1.41 -8.30 2.60
N LEU A 73 1.20 -7.52 1.53
CA LEU A 73 1.04 -8.06 0.18
C LEU A 73 2.33 -8.71 -0.34
N GLU A 74 3.50 -8.18 -0.02
CA GLU A 74 4.79 -8.81 -0.33
C GLU A 74 4.88 -10.19 0.31
N PHE A 75 4.55 -10.30 1.60
CA PHE A 75 4.51 -11.58 2.31
C PHE A 75 3.50 -12.55 1.69
N LEU A 76 2.28 -12.10 1.44
CA LEU A 76 1.20 -12.91 0.87
C LEU A 76 1.51 -13.40 -0.55
N SER A 77 2.24 -12.62 -1.34
CA SER A 77 2.62 -12.99 -2.72
C SER A 77 3.53 -14.22 -2.78
N LYS A 78 4.25 -14.53 -1.70
CA LYS A 78 5.11 -15.73 -1.61
C LYS A 78 4.30 -17.02 -1.61
N SER A 79 3.09 -17.01 -1.05
CA SER A 79 2.18 -18.16 -1.01
C SER A 79 1.04 -18.06 -2.03
N ASN A 80 0.73 -16.86 -2.52
CA ASN A 80 -0.35 -16.61 -3.49
C ASN A 80 0.22 -16.06 -4.81
N LYS A 81 0.47 -16.96 -5.78
CA LYS A 81 1.09 -16.59 -7.07
C LYS A 81 0.25 -15.63 -7.92
N GLN A 82 -1.05 -15.52 -7.64
CA GLN A 82 -1.99 -14.61 -8.28
C GLN A 82 -1.76 -13.15 -7.86
N ILE A 83 -1.21 -12.90 -6.67
CA ILE A 83 -0.87 -11.54 -6.24
C ILE A 83 0.32 -11.08 -7.07
N LYS A 84 0.11 -10.07 -7.93
CA LYS A 84 1.15 -9.49 -8.76
C LYS A 84 1.53 -8.13 -8.24
N LYS A 85 2.83 -7.97 -8.00
CA LYS A 85 3.46 -6.70 -7.73
C LYS A 85 4.07 -6.17 -9.02
N GLU A 86 3.72 -4.95 -9.36
CA GLU A 86 4.39 -4.17 -10.38
C GLU A 86 4.77 -2.81 -9.81
N TYR A 87 5.33 -2.00 -10.68
CA TYR A 87 6.10 -0.83 -10.32
C TYR A 87 5.70 0.29 -11.29
N LEU A 88 4.91 1.23 -10.80
CA LEU A 88 4.43 2.36 -11.60
C LEU A 88 5.54 3.40 -11.71
N ASN A 89 6.00 3.62 -12.95
CA ASN A 89 6.90 4.71 -13.28
C ASN A 89 6.10 5.89 -13.82
N SER A 90 6.21 7.04 -13.13
CA SER A 90 5.52 8.26 -13.51
C SER A 90 6.28 9.12 -14.52
N LYS A 91 7.46 8.68 -14.97
CA LYS A 91 8.22 9.36 -16.02
C LYS A 91 7.37 9.46 -17.29
N TRP A 92 7.27 10.66 -17.85
CA TRP A 92 6.47 10.98 -19.04
C TRP A 92 4.95 10.93 -18.83
N ILE A 93 4.47 10.82 -17.60
CA ILE A 93 3.05 11.05 -17.31
C ILE A 93 2.83 12.56 -17.18
N THR A 94 1.84 13.07 -17.91
CA THR A 94 1.38 14.46 -17.81
C THR A 94 -0.05 14.47 -17.30
N ILE A 95 -0.30 15.23 -16.23
CA ILE A 95 -1.63 15.42 -15.63
C ILE A 95 -1.91 16.92 -15.67
N ASP A 96 -2.95 17.31 -16.41
CA ASP A 96 -3.33 18.73 -16.58
C ASP A 96 -2.17 19.65 -17.01
N GLY A 97 -1.30 19.13 -17.88
CA GLY A 97 -0.13 19.86 -18.39
C GLY A 97 1.07 19.90 -17.43
N LEU A 98 0.99 19.23 -16.28
CA LEU A 98 2.06 19.15 -15.29
C LEU A 98 2.66 17.74 -15.25
N GLU A 99 3.98 17.68 -15.19
CA GLU A 99 4.70 16.43 -14.91
C GLU A 99 4.91 16.29 -13.39
N PRO A 100 4.80 15.07 -12.84
CA PRO A 100 5.17 14.82 -11.45
C PRO A 100 6.62 15.24 -11.17
N GLY A 101 6.80 16.17 -10.23
CA GLY A 101 8.11 16.79 -9.95
C GLY A 101 9.20 15.84 -9.46
N TYR A 102 8.84 14.61 -9.07
CA TYR A 102 9.79 13.55 -8.73
C TYR A 102 9.45 12.27 -9.49
N SER A 103 10.25 11.94 -10.52
CA SER A 103 10.10 10.75 -11.37
C SER A 103 10.94 9.56 -10.91
N GLY A 104 11.56 9.64 -9.72
CA GLY A 104 12.58 8.71 -9.24
C GLY A 104 12.09 7.59 -8.32
N LYS A 105 10.85 7.65 -7.81
CA LYS A 105 10.25 6.57 -7.00
C LYS A 105 9.17 5.88 -7.78
N ILE A 106 9.40 4.60 -7.88
CA ILE A 106 8.55 3.60 -8.44
C ILE A 106 7.52 3.24 -7.36
N ILE A 107 6.24 3.55 -7.58
CA ILE A 107 5.18 3.16 -6.64
C ILE A 107 4.90 1.68 -6.86
N SER A 108 5.00 0.86 -5.81
CA SER A 108 4.54 -0.52 -5.91
C SER A 108 3.01 -0.55 -6.05
N ILE A 109 2.55 -1.22 -7.09
CA ILE A 109 1.15 -1.43 -7.37
C ILE A 109 0.84 -2.93 -7.39
N TRP A 110 -0.36 -3.29 -6.97
CA TRP A 110 -0.74 -4.67 -6.65
C TRP A 110 -2.06 -5.03 -7.32
N ALA A 111 -2.13 -6.22 -7.92
CA ALA A 111 -3.36 -6.73 -8.52
C ALA A 111 -3.51 -8.24 -8.29
N TRP A 112 -4.74 -8.73 -8.37
CA TRP A 112 -5.02 -10.15 -8.49
C TRP A 112 -5.04 -10.56 -9.97
N LYS A 113 -4.12 -11.43 -10.37
CA LYS A 113 -4.13 -12.04 -11.70
C LYS A 113 -5.02 -13.28 -11.69
N SER A 114 -6.10 -13.24 -12.47
CA SER A 114 -6.99 -14.37 -12.74
C SER A 114 -6.27 -15.50 -13.47
#